data_AF-A0A973EJ96-F1
#
_entry.id   AF-A0A973EJ96-F1
#
_cell.length_a   1.000
_cell.length_b   1.000
_cell.length_c   1.000
_cell.angle_alpha   90.00
_cell.angle_beta   90.00
_cell.angle_gamma   90.00
#
_symmetry.space_group_name_H-M   'P 1'
#
loop_
_entity.id
_entity.type
_entity.pdbx_description
1 polymer ?
#
loop_
_entity_poly.entity_id
_entity_poly.type
_entity_poly.pdbx_seq_one_letter_code
_entity_poly.pdbx_strand_id
1 'polypeptide(L)'
;MKLFFIIVIFFILFSCNNKNEDCENYTYDCNTFEPYEWEMHISVTINSQNRHVPIWIYEGKYNDTSHLVYTDTLTINTTSVYLPLNKYYYTKAQYSVNGHIVYAIDGVFFKKYSRTVCDSTCWYIKNSEMDVRLK
;
A
#
# COMPACT_ATOMS: atom_id res chain seq x y z
N MET A 1 -56.54 26.30 7.36
CA MET A 1 -56.08 24.95 7.78
C MET A 1 -55.34 24.30 6.61
N LYS A 2 -54.04 24.62 6.39
CA LYS A 2 -53.16 23.96 5.38
C LYS A 2 -51.71 24.46 5.35
N LEU A 3 -51.38 25.55 6.05
CA LEU A 3 -50.03 26.16 5.98
C LEU A 3 -49.13 25.93 7.20
N PHE A 4 -49.59 25.20 8.22
CA PHE A 4 -48.81 24.96 9.45
C PHE A 4 -48.15 23.58 9.49
N PHE A 5 -48.42 22.72 8.51
CA PHE A 5 -47.93 21.33 8.49
C PHE A 5 -46.62 21.15 7.70
N ILE A 6 -46.11 22.20 7.04
CA ILE A 6 -44.96 22.11 6.12
C ILE A 6 -43.63 22.45 6.82
N ILE A 7 -43.65 23.11 7.98
CA ILE A 7 -42.42 23.57 8.67
C ILE A 7 -41.77 22.47 9.55
N VAL A 8 -42.52 21.44 9.94
CA VAL A 8 -42.02 20.39 10.86
C VAL A 8 -41.21 19.30 10.13
N ILE A 9 -41.34 19.18 8.81
CA ILE A 9 -40.68 18.12 8.02
C ILE A 9 -39.23 18.47 7.62
N PHE A 10 -38.80 19.74 7.78
CA PHE A 10 -37.45 20.16 7.34
C PHE A 10 -36.34 19.93 8.36
N PHE A 11 -36.65 19.53 9.60
CA PHE A 11 -35.66 19.37 10.68
C PHE A 11 -35.07 17.96 10.83
N ILE A 12 -35.54 16.98 10.06
CA ILE A 12 -35.18 15.56 10.27
C ILE A 12 -33.96 15.08 9.46
N LEU A 13 -33.30 15.96 8.67
CA LEU A 13 -32.20 15.56 7.78
C LEU A 13 -30.79 15.85 8.31
N PHE A 14 -30.63 16.33 9.55
CA PHE A 14 -29.32 16.59 10.16
C PHE A 14 -28.90 15.53 11.19
N SER A 15 -29.19 14.25 10.95
CA SER A 15 -28.50 13.18 11.70
C SER A 15 -27.12 12.98 11.10
N CYS A 16 -26.17 13.82 11.52
CA CYS A 16 -24.75 13.57 11.32
C CYS A 16 -24.37 12.32 12.10
N ASN A 17 -24.14 11.23 11.39
CA ASN A 17 -23.61 9.99 11.96
C ASN A 17 -22.09 10.15 12.18
N ASN A 18 -21.70 11.03 13.11
CA ASN A 18 -20.34 11.07 13.60
C ASN A 18 -20.13 9.79 14.39
N LYS A 19 -19.28 8.90 13.89
CA LYS A 19 -18.71 7.84 14.71
C LYS A 19 -17.96 8.56 15.82
N ASN A 20 -18.56 8.65 17.00
CA ASN A 20 -17.93 9.27 18.16
C ASN A 20 -16.70 8.42 18.49
N GLU A 21 -15.54 8.95 18.14
CA GLU A 21 -14.27 8.41 18.63
C GLU A 21 -14.26 8.67 20.14
N ASP A 22 -14.23 7.60 20.94
CA ASP A 22 -14.17 7.69 22.40
C ASP A 22 -12.76 8.15 22.80
N CYS A 23 -12.60 9.47 22.86
CA CYS A 23 -11.35 10.13 23.21
C CYS A 23 -11.07 10.16 24.71
N GLU A 24 -12.03 9.79 25.56
CA GLU A 24 -11.84 9.78 27.01
C GLU A 24 -11.01 8.57 27.45
N ASN A 25 -11.13 7.45 26.73
CA ASN A 25 -10.40 6.21 27.01
C ASN A 25 -9.51 5.73 25.84
N TYR A 26 -9.23 6.60 24.85
CA TYR A 26 -8.48 6.19 23.66
C TYR A 26 -7.03 5.84 24.00
N THR A 27 -6.68 4.57 23.83
CA THR A 27 -5.28 4.15 23.78
C THR A 27 -4.81 4.35 22.36
N TYR A 28 -3.77 5.16 22.16
CA TYR A 28 -3.21 5.45 20.83
C TYR A 28 -2.59 4.19 20.19
N ASP A 29 -3.44 3.34 19.60
CA ASP A 29 -3.01 2.18 18.80
C ASP A 29 -2.78 2.61 17.34
N CYS A 30 -1.88 3.59 17.16
CA CYS A 30 -1.51 4.06 15.84
C CYS A 30 -0.10 4.66 15.83
N ASN A 31 0.52 4.71 14.65
CA ASN A 31 1.79 5.40 14.49
C ASN A 31 1.57 6.92 14.48
N THR A 32 2.01 7.61 15.53
CA THR A 32 1.89 9.07 15.65
C THR A 32 3.05 9.83 15.01
N PHE A 33 4.15 9.13 14.69
CA PHE A 33 5.29 9.70 13.99
C PHE A 33 5.15 9.50 12.49
N GLU A 34 5.29 10.59 11.73
CA GLU A 34 5.21 10.50 10.28
C GLU A 34 6.35 9.65 9.72
N PRO A 35 6.07 8.53 9.04
CA PRO A 35 7.12 7.71 8.45
C PRO A 35 7.65 8.35 7.17
N TYR A 36 8.96 8.33 6.99
CA TYR A 36 9.60 8.71 5.72
C TYR A 36 9.63 7.52 4.74
N GLU A 37 9.96 6.34 5.25
CA GLU A 37 10.04 5.07 4.53
C GLU A 37 9.24 4.01 5.26
N TRP A 38 8.92 2.93 4.56
CA TRP A 38 8.26 1.77 5.13
C TRP A 38 8.65 0.49 4.41
N GLU A 39 8.34 -0.64 5.03
CA GLU A 39 8.56 -1.97 4.49
C GLU A 39 7.65 -2.23 3.27
N MET A 40 8.25 -2.45 2.11
CA MET A 40 7.60 -2.97 0.92
C MET A 40 7.81 -4.48 0.89
N HIS A 41 6.74 -5.26 0.78
CA HIS A 41 6.79 -6.71 0.67
C HIS A 41 6.76 -7.15 -0.80
N ILE A 42 7.70 -8.01 -1.18
CA ILE A 42 7.81 -8.53 -2.54
C ILE A 42 7.59 -10.03 -2.51
N SER A 43 6.66 -10.53 -3.32
CA SER A 43 6.37 -11.96 -3.47
C SER A 43 6.86 -12.50 -4.81
N VAL A 44 7.57 -13.63 -4.78
CA VAL A 44 8.08 -14.36 -5.96
C VAL A 44 7.66 -15.83 -5.92
N THR A 45 7.75 -16.49 -7.07
CA THR A 45 7.55 -17.95 -7.17
C THR A 45 8.88 -18.69 -7.09
N ILE A 46 9.10 -19.44 -6.01
CA ILE A 46 10.23 -20.38 -5.91
C ILE A 46 9.71 -21.80 -6.20
N ASN A 47 10.34 -22.48 -7.14
CA ASN A 47 10.05 -23.88 -7.48
C ASN A 47 11.30 -24.60 -8.00
N SER A 48 11.17 -25.87 -8.40
CA SER A 48 12.30 -26.68 -8.88
C SER A 48 13.01 -26.08 -10.10
N GLN A 49 12.27 -25.40 -10.98
CA GLN A 49 12.82 -24.71 -12.15
C GLN A 49 13.40 -23.32 -11.81
N ASN A 50 12.79 -22.62 -10.85
CA ASN A 50 13.12 -21.26 -10.46
C ASN A 50 13.52 -21.21 -8.98
N ARG A 51 14.68 -21.80 -8.66
CA ARG A 51 15.23 -21.81 -7.29
C ARG A 51 15.92 -20.49 -6.90
N HIS A 52 16.27 -19.69 -7.90
CA HIS A 52 16.93 -18.41 -7.77
C HIS A 52 16.20 -17.43 -8.68
N VAL A 53 15.54 -16.43 -8.11
CA VAL A 53 14.70 -15.47 -8.85
C VAL A 53 15.33 -14.09 -8.75
N PRO A 54 16.01 -13.60 -9.80
CA PRO A 54 16.49 -12.23 -9.86
C PRO A 54 15.33 -11.26 -9.82
N ILE A 55 15.44 -10.23 -8.98
CA ILE A 55 14.50 -9.12 -8.88
C ILE A 55 15.20 -7.77 -9.02
N TRP A 56 14.47 -6.80 -9.57
CA TRP A 56 14.87 -5.40 -9.65
C TRP A 56 13.69 -4.52 -9.24
N ILE A 57 13.93 -3.57 -8.34
CA ILE A 57 12.94 -2.56 -7.95
C ILE A 57 13.41 -1.21 -8.47
N TYR A 58 12.50 -0.53 -9.17
CA TYR A 58 12.75 0.80 -9.72
C TYR A 58 11.81 1.81 -9.09
N GLU A 59 12.30 3.02 -8.85
CA GLU A 59 11.44 4.18 -8.56
C GLU A 59 10.91 4.74 -9.87
N GLY A 60 9.60 4.92 -9.96
CA GLY A 60 8.92 5.39 -11.16
C GLY A 60 7.78 4.47 -11.57
N LYS A 61 7.15 4.82 -12.69
CA LYS A 61 6.13 3.98 -13.31
C LYS A 61 6.80 2.92 -14.17
N TYR A 62 6.05 1.85 -14.48
CA TYR A 62 6.49 0.82 -15.40
C TYR A 62 7.08 1.42 -16.69
N ASN A 63 8.16 0.80 -17.17
CA ASN A 63 8.98 1.19 -18.33
C ASN A 63 9.97 2.35 -18.08
N ASP A 64 9.95 2.98 -16.91
CA ASP A 64 11.03 3.87 -16.49
C ASP A 64 12.13 3.06 -15.80
N THR A 65 13.21 2.75 -16.51
CA THR A 65 14.34 2.00 -15.95
C THR A 65 15.47 2.91 -15.47
N SER A 66 15.26 4.23 -15.42
CA SER A 66 16.33 5.20 -15.12
C SER A 66 16.76 5.19 -13.66
N HIS A 67 15.90 4.72 -12.74
CA HIS A 67 16.14 4.78 -11.31
C HIS A 67 15.98 3.41 -10.63
N LEU A 68 17.00 2.56 -10.76
CA LEU A 68 17.09 1.29 -10.03
C LEU A 68 17.44 1.58 -8.56
N VAL A 69 16.58 1.16 -7.63
CA VAL A 69 16.78 1.38 -6.18
C VAL A 69 17.21 0.13 -5.44
N TYR A 70 16.90 -1.05 -5.96
CA TYR A 70 17.23 -2.32 -5.32
C TYR A 70 17.35 -3.44 -6.35
N THR A 71 18.28 -4.36 -6.11
CA THR A 71 18.47 -5.58 -6.91
C THR A 71 18.91 -6.72 -6.00
N ASP A 72 18.34 -7.90 -6.19
CA ASP A 72 18.71 -9.10 -5.45
C ASP A 72 18.34 -10.37 -6.24
N THR A 73 18.75 -11.54 -5.75
CA THR A 73 18.32 -12.86 -6.25
C THR A 73 17.73 -13.66 -5.11
N LEU A 74 16.40 -13.83 -5.13
CA LEU A 74 15.68 -14.47 -4.04
C LEU A 74 15.74 -15.99 -4.15
N THR A 75 15.91 -16.65 -3.00
CA THR A 75 15.85 -18.12 -2.83
C THR A 75 14.65 -18.55 -1.97
N ILE A 76 13.86 -17.60 -1.49
CA ILE A 76 12.64 -17.76 -0.71
C ILE A 76 11.49 -16.95 -1.34
N ASN A 77 10.24 -17.30 -1.03
CA ASN A 77 9.07 -16.78 -1.74
C ASN A 77 8.74 -15.32 -1.43
N THR A 78 9.28 -14.76 -0.35
CA THR A 78 8.96 -13.41 0.11
C THR A 78 10.21 -12.73 0.63
N THR A 79 10.37 -11.45 0.31
CA THR A 79 11.35 -10.57 0.94
C THR A 79 10.71 -9.23 1.23
N SER A 80 11.43 -8.37 1.93
CA SER A 80 11.03 -7.00 2.13
C SER A 80 12.19 -6.02 2.07
N VAL A 81 11.87 -4.79 1.65
CA VAL A 81 12.84 -3.71 1.48
C VAL A 81 12.22 -2.42 2.00
N TYR A 82 12.97 -1.61 2.74
CA TYR A 82 12.52 -0.28 3.14
C TYR A 82 12.62 0.68 1.95
N LEU A 83 11.50 1.29 1.57
CA LEU A 83 11.43 2.24 0.46
C LEU A 83 10.77 3.56 0.92
N PRO A 84 11.24 4.72 0.41
CA PRO A 84 10.58 6.00 0.65
C PRO A 84 9.11 6.01 0.23
N LEU A 85 8.28 6.71 1.01
CA LEU A 85 6.84 6.82 0.79
C LEU A 85 6.48 7.96 -0.16
N ASN A 86 5.24 7.92 -0.67
CA ASN A 86 4.64 8.84 -1.64
C ASN A 86 5.31 8.86 -3.02
N LYS A 87 5.75 7.68 -3.47
CA LYS A 87 6.42 7.49 -4.75
C LYS A 87 5.85 6.30 -5.52
N TYR A 88 6.04 6.29 -6.83
CA TYR A 88 5.75 5.11 -7.65
C TYR A 88 6.94 4.16 -7.59
N TYR A 89 6.64 2.86 -7.52
CA TYR A 89 7.62 1.80 -7.68
C TYR A 89 7.07 0.72 -8.60
N TYR A 90 7.98 0.02 -9.27
CA TYR A 90 7.65 -1.29 -9.84
C TYR A 90 8.79 -2.27 -9.63
N THR A 91 8.42 -3.53 -9.46
CA THR A 91 9.34 -4.65 -9.36
C THR A 91 9.26 -5.49 -10.62
N LYS A 92 10.40 -5.99 -11.07
CA LYS A 92 10.52 -6.98 -12.15
C LYS A 92 11.19 -8.23 -11.58
N ALA A 93 10.57 -9.39 -11.74
CA ALA A 93 11.17 -10.69 -11.45
C ALA A 93 11.43 -11.47 -12.75
N GLN A 94 12.56 -12.18 -12.82
CA GLN A 94 12.91 -13.00 -13.97
C GLN A 94 12.73 -14.49 -13.67
N TYR A 95 12.03 -15.18 -14.56
CA TYR A 95 11.77 -16.62 -14.50
C TYR A 95 12.24 -17.33 -15.76
N SER A 96 12.54 -18.63 -15.64
CA SER A 96 12.64 -19.58 -16.73
C SER A 96 11.36 -20.41 -16.79
N VAL A 97 10.74 -20.49 -17.96
CA VAL A 97 9.54 -21.31 -18.25
C VAL A 97 9.77 -22.02 -19.58
N ASN A 98 9.83 -23.35 -19.57
CA ASN A 98 10.11 -24.17 -20.77
C ASN A 98 11.34 -23.71 -21.59
N GLY A 99 12.40 -23.24 -20.92
CA GLY A 99 13.61 -22.73 -21.57
C GLY A 99 13.53 -21.28 -22.06
N HIS A 100 12.37 -20.62 -21.92
CA HIS A 100 12.19 -19.20 -22.23
C HIS A 100 12.31 -18.33 -20.98
N ILE A 101 12.82 -17.11 -21.16
CA ILE A 101 12.83 -16.10 -20.10
C ILE A 101 11.48 -15.40 -20.09
N VAL A 102 10.85 -15.34 -18.91
CA VAL A 102 9.60 -14.62 -18.65
C VAL A 102 9.82 -13.60 -17.54
N TYR A 103 9.25 -12.40 -17.71
CA TYR A 103 9.28 -11.37 -16.69
C TYR A 103 7.90 -11.18 -16.08
N ALA A 104 7.79 -11.30 -14.75
CA ALA A 104 6.62 -10.86 -14.01
C ALA A 104 6.88 -9.46 -13.47
N ILE A 105 5.89 -8.58 -13.61
CA ILE A 105 6.04 -7.16 -13.30
C ILE A 105 4.80 -6.70 -12.55
N ASP A 106 5.01 -6.03 -11.43
CA ASP A 106 3.96 -5.39 -10.64
C ASP A 106 4.45 -4.04 -10.13
N GLY A 107 3.54 -3.10 -9.94
CA GLY A 107 3.88 -1.75 -9.54
C GLY A 107 2.77 -1.03 -8.79
N VAL A 108 3.19 -0.16 -7.89
CA VAL A 108 2.32 0.51 -6.92
C VAL A 108 2.69 1.98 -6.76
N PHE A 109 1.71 2.76 -6.33
CA PHE A 109 2.00 4.04 -5.68
C PHE A 109 2.09 3.80 -4.17
N PHE A 110 3.31 3.74 -3.65
CA PHE A 110 3.56 3.44 -2.24
C PHE A 110 3.25 4.68 -1.41
N LYS A 111 2.11 4.68 -0.71
CA LYS A 111 1.50 5.91 -0.20
C LYS A 111 1.40 5.89 1.31
N LYS A 112 1.68 7.03 1.95
CA LYS A 112 1.20 7.31 3.31
C LYS A 112 -0.01 8.22 3.31
N TYR A 113 -0.86 8.04 4.30
CA TYR A 113 -1.95 8.96 4.59
C TYR A 113 -2.09 9.09 6.10
N SER A 114 -2.67 10.20 6.53
CA SER A 114 -2.91 10.45 7.94
C SER A 114 -4.39 10.65 8.22
N ARG A 115 -4.76 10.40 9.47
CA ARG A 115 -6.05 10.73 10.03
C ARG A 115 -5.84 11.30 11.41
N THR A 116 -6.51 12.41 11.72
CA THR A 116 -6.59 12.90 13.09
C THR A 116 -7.54 12.02 13.89
N VAL A 117 -7.06 11.48 15.01
CA VAL A 117 -7.84 10.73 15.97
C VAL A 117 -7.66 11.43 17.31
N CYS A 118 -8.75 11.98 17.84
CA CYS A 118 -8.70 12.89 18.99
C CYS A 118 -7.71 14.03 18.75
N ASP A 119 -6.67 14.14 19.58
CA ASP A 119 -5.65 15.20 19.48
C ASP A 119 -4.35 14.74 18.80
N SER A 120 -4.30 13.52 18.25
CA SER A 120 -3.12 12.97 17.59
C SER A 120 -3.32 12.72 16.10
N THR A 121 -2.24 12.85 15.33
CA THR A 121 -2.21 12.45 13.93
C THR A 121 -1.74 11.00 13.84
N CYS A 122 -2.58 10.11 13.33
CA CYS A 122 -2.23 8.73 13.05
C CYS A 122 -1.83 8.54 11.59
N TRP A 123 -0.71 7.87 11.35
CA TRP A 123 -0.18 7.58 10.02
C TRP A 123 -0.42 6.12 9.62
N TYR A 124 -0.78 5.95 8.35
CA TYR A 124 -1.10 4.66 7.76
C TYR A 124 -0.43 4.53 6.39
N ILE A 125 -0.08 3.30 6.03
CA ILE A 125 0.58 2.96 4.78
C ILE A 125 -0.40 2.23 3.86
N LYS A 126 -0.33 2.51 2.56
CA LYS A 126 -1.15 1.89 1.53
C LYS A 126 -0.26 1.40 0.39
N ASN A 127 -0.63 0.24 -0.16
CA ASN A 127 0.07 -0.44 -1.25
C ASN A 127 1.51 -0.85 -0.89
N SER A 128 1.69 -1.53 0.25
CA SER A 128 2.96 -2.04 0.76
C SER A 128 3.34 -3.42 0.21
N GLU A 129 2.75 -3.83 -0.92
CA GLU A 129 2.93 -5.15 -1.50
C GLU A 129 3.10 -5.04 -3.02
N MET A 130 4.05 -5.79 -3.58
CA MET A 130 4.19 -6.05 -5.01
C MET A 130 4.27 -7.56 -5.25
N ASP A 131 3.36 -8.08 -6.07
CA ASP A 131 3.26 -9.51 -6.36
C ASP A 131 3.80 -9.81 -7.77
N VAL A 132 5.05 -10.23 -7.81
CA VAL A 132 5.74 -10.64 -9.03
C VAL A 132 5.88 -12.16 -9.13
N ARG A 133 4.94 -12.91 -8.54
CA ARG A 133 4.84 -14.37 -8.74
C ARG A 133 4.52 -14.70 -10.21
N LEU A 134 5.01 -15.85 -10.65
CA LEU A 134 4.64 -16.44 -11.93
C LEU A 134 3.18 -16.94 -11.85
N LYS A 135 2.36 -16.58 -12.84
CA LYS A 135 0.94 -16.97 -12.96
C LYS A 135 0.72 -17.97 -14.08
#